data_AF-A0A350EUL0-F1
#
_entry.id   AF-A0A350EUL0-F1
#
_cell.length_a   1.000
_cell.length_b   1.000
_cell.length_c   1.000
_cell.angle_alpha   90.00
_cell.angle_beta   90.00
_cell.angle_gamma   90.00
#
_symmetry.space_group_name_H-M   'P 1'
#
loop_
_entity.id
_entity.type
_entity.pdbx_description
1 polymer ?
#
loop_
_entity_poly.entity_id
_entity_poly.type
_entity_poly.pdbx_seq_one_letter_code
_entity_poly.pdbx_strand_id
1 'polypeptide(L)'
;TQSRAWPSRHPSGKRLCDAAELTIDNCGVDGDAALELAKLPGKIGPTSTITGAFIVNAVIVGGIEHAVSLGHTPEIFISSNTSGDDHNDRILQKYKDRVRHL
;
A
#
# COMPACT_ATOMS: atom_id res chain seq x y z
N THR A 1 5.19 18.05 -0.72
CA THR A 1 4.51 16.86 -0.17
C THR A 1 4.30 17.04 1.32
N GLN A 2 3.23 16.48 1.88
CA GLN A 2 2.87 16.62 3.31
C GLN A 2 4.05 16.28 4.24
N SER A 3 4.83 15.24 3.90
CA SER A 3 5.97 14.82 4.72
C SER A 3 7.06 15.89 4.87
N ARG A 4 7.16 16.85 3.92
CA ARG A 4 8.13 17.95 3.98
C ARG A 4 7.65 19.15 4.78
N ALA A 5 6.35 19.25 5.08
CA ALA A 5 5.77 20.35 5.85
C ALA A 5 6.10 20.26 7.35
N TRP A 6 6.46 19.06 7.84
CA TRP A 6 6.72 18.80 9.25
C TRP A 6 8.18 18.42 9.49
N PRO A 7 8.81 18.88 10.59
CA PRO A 7 10.16 18.47 10.95
C PRO A 7 10.21 16.98 11.31
N SER A 8 11.34 16.34 11.03
CA SER A 8 11.54 14.96 11.49
C SER A 8 11.60 14.88 13.01
N ARG A 9 11.04 13.82 13.56
CA ARG A 9 11.13 13.46 14.99
C ARG A 9 12.20 12.42 15.27
N HIS A 10 12.84 11.89 14.23
CA HIS A 10 13.91 10.90 14.39
C HIS A 10 15.23 11.61 14.72
N PRO A 11 16.10 11.06 15.60
CA PRO A 11 17.35 11.71 16.00
C PRO A 11 18.30 12.07 14.85
N SER A 12 18.22 11.35 13.71
CA SER A 12 19.01 11.66 12.51
C SER A 12 18.55 12.91 11.74
N GLY A 13 17.39 13.49 12.10
CA GLY A 13 16.77 14.59 11.35
C GLY A 13 16.16 14.19 10.00
N LYS A 14 16.32 12.93 9.56
CA LYS A 14 15.78 12.42 8.29
C LYS A 14 14.31 12.05 8.43
N ARG A 15 13.51 12.32 7.40
CA ARG A 15 12.16 11.76 7.22
C ARG A 15 12.25 10.42 6.48
N LEU A 16 11.17 9.64 6.48
CA LEU A 16 11.12 8.37 5.75
C LEU A 16 11.47 8.54 4.26
N CYS A 17 10.95 9.61 3.63
CA CYS A 17 11.24 9.92 2.23
C CYS A 17 12.70 10.32 1.96
N ASP A 18 13.46 10.72 2.98
CA ASP A 18 14.89 11.03 2.85
C ASP A 18 15.76 9.75 2.97
N ALA A 19 15.16 8.61 3.34
CA ALA A 19 15.84 7.32 3.54
C ALA A 19 15.58 6.30 2.42
N ALA A 20 14.76 6.64 1.42
CA ALA A 20 14.43 5.78 0.29
C ALA A 20 14.99 6.34 -1.02
N GLU A 21 15.43 5.46 -1.92
CA GLU A 21 15.90 5.84 -3.27
C GLU A 21 14.75 6.31 -4.16
N LEU A 22 13.57 5.70 -3.97
CA LEU A 22 12.35 6.04 -4.66
C LEU A 22 11.24 6.26 -3.63
N THR A 23 10.46 7.31 -3.84
CA THR A 23 9.30 7.64 -3.01
C THR A 23 8.08 7.80 -3.90
N ILE A 24 6.96 7.22 -3.49
CA ILE A 24 5.67 7.41 -4.15
C ILE A 24 4.86 8.41 -3.32
N ASP A 25 4.44 9.50 -3.95
CA ASP A 25 3.51 10.44 -3.34
C ASP A 25 2.09 9.88 -3.47
N ASN A 26 1.39 9.68 -2.35
CA ASN A 26 -0.01 9.25 -2.38
C ASN A 26 -0.97 10.40 -2.70
N CYS A 27 -0.46 11.63 -2.81
CA CYS A 27 -1.23 12.84 -3.08
C CYS A 27 -2.30 13.13 -2.02
N GLY A 28 -2.12 12.60 -0.80
CA GLY A 28 -2.99 12.89 0.33
C GLY A 28 -2.94 14.36 0.72
N VAL A 29 -4.06 14.85 1.27
CA VAL A 29 -4.16 16.24 1.76
C VAL A 29 -3.47 16.40 3.11
N ASP A 30 -3.10 17.64 3.46
CA ASP A 30 -2.51 17.91 4.77
C ASP A 30 -3.46 17.52 5.92
N GLY A 31 -2.89 16.99 7.00
CA GLY A 31 -3.65 16.39 8.10
C GLY A 31 -4.42 15.11 7.76
N ASP A 32 -4.37 14.63 6.51
CA ASP A 32 -5.15 13.51 5.99
C ASP A 32 -6.66 13.61 6.32
N ALA A 33 -7.24 14.77 6.01
CA ALA A 33 -8.66 15.01 6.17
C ALA A 33 -9.16 16.05 5.16
N ALA A 34 -9.99 15.61 4.21
CA ALA A 34 -10.37 16.40 3.03
C ALA A 34 -11.61 17.29 3.22
N LEU A 35 -12.53 16.91 4.11
CA LEU A 35 -13.86 17.53 4.20
C LEU A 35 -14.01 18.34 5.48
N GLU A 36 -14.57 19.54 5.33
CA GLU A 36 -14.94 20.40 6.45
C GLU A 36 -16.46 20.47 6.55
N LEU A 37 -17.00 20.26 7.76
CA LEU A 37 -18.43 20.36 8.02
C LEU A 37 -18.66 21.35 9.15
N ALA A 38 -19.69 22.20 8.99
CA ALA A 38 -20.07 23.17 10.01
C ALA A 38 -20.32 22.47 11.36
N LYS A 39 -19.86 23.10 12.45
CA LYS A 39 -19.95 22.63 13.84
C LYS A 39 -18.99 21.50 14.25
N LEU A 40 -18.13 21.00 13.35
CA LEU A 40 -17.05 20.09 13.74
C LEU A 40 -15.76 20.87 14.08
N PRO A 41 -14.97 20.40 15.07
CA PRO A 41 -13.73 21.06 15.46
C PRO A 41 -12.54 20.77 14.52
N GLY A 42 -12.73 19.92 13.51
CA GLY A 42 -11.68 19.51 12.58
C GLY A 42 -12.24 18.87 11.31
N LYS A 43 -11.37 18.73 10.31
CA LYS A 43 -11.69 18.08 9.05
C LYS A 43 -11.85 16.56 9.22
N ILE A 44 -12.60 15.95 8.32
CA ILE A 44 -12.85 14.51 8.25
C ILE A 44 -12.54 13.97 6.84
N GLY A 45 -12.68 12.65 6.66
CA GLY A 45 -12.49 12.01 5.35
C GLY A 45 -11.02 11.86 5.01
N PRO A 46 -10.31 10.90 5.64
CA PRO A 46 -8.95 10.58 5.28
C PRO A 46 -8.87 10.00 3.88
N THR A 47 -7.87 10.46 3.14
CA THR A 47 -7.63 10.12 1.74
C THR A 47 -6.45 9.18 1.56
N SER A 48 -5.50 9.20 2.51
CA SER A 48 -4.23 8.49 2.42
C SER A 48 -4.39 6.98 2.34
N THR A 49 -5.36 6.41 3.07
CA THR A 49 -5.62 4.95 3.05
C THR A 49 -6.14 4.50 1.70
N ILE A 50 -7.12 5.20 1.14
CA ILE A 50 -7.75 4.81 -0.13
C ILE A 50 -6.75 4.97 -1.27
N THR A 51 -6.06 6.12 -1.34
CA THR A 51 -5.03 6.37 -2.35
C THR A 51 -3.84 5.43 -2.19
N GLY A 52 -3.37 5.19 -0.97
CA GLY A 52 -2.30 4.25 -0.67
C GLY A 52 -2.65 2.82 -1.07
N ALA A 53 -3.85 2.34 -0.71
CA ALA A 53 -4.32 1.01 -1.11
C ALA A 53 -4.43 0.88 -2.62
N PHE A 54 -4.92 1.91 -3.31
CA PHE A 54 -4.96 1.94 -4.77
C PHE A 54 -3.56 1.86 -5.37
N ILE A 55 -2.62 2.69 -4.92
CA ILE A 55 -1.24 2.73 -5.40
C ILE A 55 -0.54 1.38 -5.21
N VAL A 56 -0.66 0.78 -4.02
CA VAL A 56 -0.05 -0.53 -3.74
C VAL A 56 -0.58 -1.59 -4.71
N ASN A 57 -1.90 -1.64 -4.91
CA ASN A 57 -2.49 -2.57 -5.87
C ASN A 57 -2.04 -2.29 -7.31
N ALA A 58 -1.95 -1.02 -7.73
CA ALA A 58 -1.48 -0.64 -9.05
C ALA A 58 -0.02 -1.07 -9.29
N VAL A 59 0.86 -0.90 -8.30
CA VAL A 59 2.25 -1.36 -8.36
C VAL A 59 2.31 -2.89 -8.45
N ILE A 60 1.51 -3.61 -7.66
CA ILE A 60 1.44 -5.08 -7.72
C ILE A 60 1.00 -5.55 -9.11
N VAL A 61 -0.06 -4.96 -9.66
CA VAL A 61 -0.57 -5.30 -11.00
C VAL A 61 0.50 -5.05 -12.07
N GLY A 62 1.11 -3.85 -12.09
CA GLY A 62 2.16 -3.54 -13.06
C GLY A 62 3.39 -4.46 -12.92
N GLY A 63 3.73 -4.86 -11.69
CA GLY A 63 4.79 -5.85 -11.44
C GLY A 63 4.46 -7.24 -11.97
N ILE A 64 3.23 -7.71 -11.80
CA ILE A 64 2.74 -8.98 -12.34
C ILE A 64 2.73 -8.95 -13.87
N GLU A 65 2.19 -7.88 -14.48
CA GLU A 65 2.17 -7.70 -15.94
C GLU A 65 3.60 -7.73 -16.52
N HIS A 66 4.52 -7.01 -15.88
CA HIS A 66 5.92 -7.01 -16.29
C HIS A 66 6.56 -8.40 -16.17
N ALA A 67 6.33 -9.12 -15.07
CA ALA A 67 6.84 -10.48 -14.90
C ALA A 67 6.29 -11.45 -15.96
N VAL A 68 4.99 -11.36 -16.27
CA VAL A 68 4.35 -12.16 -17.34
C VAL A 68 4.95 -11.82 -18.70
N SER A 69 5.22 -10.54 -18.99
CA SER A 69 5.86 -10.13 -20.25
C SER A 69 7.27 -10.72 -20.44
N LEU A 70 7.93 -11.08 -19.34
CA LEU A 70 9.24 -11.74 -19.33
C LEU A 70 9.14 -13.29 -19.35
N GLY A 71 7.93 -13.85 -19.45
CA GLY A 71 7.69 -15.29 -19.50
C GLY A 71 7.62 -15.96 -18.12
N HIS A 72 7.51 -15.19 -17.03
CA HIS A 72 7.28 -15.73 -15.69
C HIS A 72 5.79 -15.91 -15.41
N THR A 73 5.46 -16.82 -14.50
CA THR A 73 4.09 -17.05 -14.01
C THR A 73 4.05 -16.82 -12.50
N PRO A 74 3.77 -15.58 -12.04
CA PRO A 74 3.67 -15.28 -10.61
C PRO A 74 2.53 -16.07 -9.93
N GLU A 75 2.76 -16.53 -8.72
CA GLU A 75 1.72 -17.13 -7.87
C GLU A 75 0.86 -16.02 -7.25
N ILE A 76 -0.45 -16.11 -7.41
CA ILE A 76 -1.41 -15.13 -6.90
C ILE A 76 -2.46 -15.81 -6.03
N PHE A 77 -3.01 -15.09 -5.06
CA PHE A 77 -4.23 -15.52 -4.38
C PHE A 77 -5.44 -15.27 -5.25
N ILE A 78 -6.34 -16.24 -5.30
CA ILE A 78 -7.63 -16.16 -5.97
C ILE A 78 -8.68 -15.80 -4.91
N SER A 79 -9.68 -14.99 -5.25
CA SER A 79 -10.75 -14.65 -4.31
C SER A 79 -11.47 -15.90 -3.80
N SER A 80 -11.64 -16.05 -2.48
CA SER A 80 -12.41 -17.13 -1.85
C SER A 80 -13.90 -17.10 -2.21
N ASN A 81 -14.41 -16.01 -2.79
CA ASN A 81 -15.76 -15.96 -3.35
C ASN A 81 -15.84 -16.64 -4.74
N THR A 82 -14.77 -17.28 -5.19
CA THR A 82 -14.67 -18.06 -6.43
C THR A 82 -14.09 -19.43 -6.10
N SER A 83 -13.99 -20.34 -7.08
CA SER A 83 -13.46 -21.71 -6.88
C SER A 83 -11.93 -21.76 -6.76
N GLY A 84 -11.34 -20.87 -5.93
CA GLY A 84 -9.90 -20.69 -5.77
C GLY A 84 -9.26 -21.41 -4.58
N ASP A 85 -10.04 -22.11 -3.75
CA ASP A 85 -9.60 -22.62 -2.45
C ASP A 85 -8.44 -23.61 -2.57
N ASP A 86 -8.56 -24.65 -3.41
CA ASP A 86 -7.49 -25.64 -3.63
C ASP A 86 -6.16 -25.01 -4.11
N HIS A 87 -6.25 -23.93 -4.89
CA HIS A 87 -5.09 -23.19 -5.38
C HIS A 87 -4.45 -22.38 -4.25
N ASN A 88 -5.26 -21.65 -3.49
CA ASN A 88 -4.82 -20.85 -2.37
C ASN A 88 -4.20 -21.70 -1.27
N ASP A 89 -4.77 -22.86 -0.95
CA ASP A 89 -4.26 -23.78 0.07
C ASP A 89 -2.84 -24.26 -0.26
N ARG A 90 -2.55 -24.53 -1.54
CA ARG A 90 -1.20 -24.90 -1.99
C ARG A 90 -0.21 -23.76 -1.78
N ILE A 91 -0.62 -22.52 -2.06
CA ILE A 91 0.19 -21.32 -1.83
C ILE A 91 0.43 -21.13 -0.32
N LEU A 92 -0.63 -21.21 0.51
CA LEU A 92 -0.52 -21.10 1.96
C LEU A 92 0.48 -22.11 2.52
N GLN A 93 0.35 -23.39 2.14
CA GLN A 93 1.27 -24.44 2.60
C GLN A 93 2.72 -24.18 2.16
N LYS A 94 2.93 -23.67 0.95
CA LYS A 94 4.26 -23.35 0.42
C LYS A 94 4.91 -22.17 1.16
N TYR A 95 4.13 -21.18 1.59
CA TYR A 95 4.64 -19.92 2.14
C TYR A 95 4.46 -19.73 3.65
N LYS A 96 3.82 -20.67 4.35
CA LYS A 96 3.55 -20.59 5.80
C LYS A 96 4.77 -20.24 6.66
N ASP A 97 5.94 -20.79 6.35
CA ASP A 97 7.16 -20.57 7.15
C ASP A 97 7.79 -19.20 6.88
N ARG A 98 7.37 -18.53 5.79
CA ARG A 98 7.89 -17.22 5.36
C ARG A 98 6.97 -16.08 5.76
N VAL A 99 5.67 -16.30 5.77
CA VAL A 99 4.66 -15.27 6.06
C VAL A 99 3.94 -15.63 7.34
N ARG A 100 4.35 -15.01 8.45
CA ARG A 100 3.96 -15.38 9.82
C ARG A 100 2.46 -15.29 10.16
N HIS A 101 1.66 -14.67 9.31
CA HIS A 101 0.23 -14.43 9.53
C HIS A 101 -0.66 -15.16 8.51
N LEU A 102 -0.08 -16.07 7.72
CA LEU A 102 -0.80 -17.03 6.88
C LEU A 102 -1.16 -18.30 7.68
#